data_AF-A0A942V3J5-F1
#
_entry.id   AF-A0A942V3J5-F1
#
_cell.length_a   1.000
_cell.length_b   1.000
_cell.length_c   1.000
_cell.angle_alpha   90.00
_cell.angle_beta   90.00
_cell.angle_gamma   90.00
#
_symmetry.space_group_name_H-M   'P 1'
#
loop_
_entity.id
_entity.type
_entity.pdbx_description
1 polymer ?
#
loop_
_entity_poly.entity_id
_entity_poly.type
_entity_poly.pdbx_seq_one_letter_code
_entity_poly.pdbx_strand_id
1 'polypeptide(L)' 'MPHGVLFREAGDGFIREKIIENNLIDTIIGLPPNLFYGTSIPACIIVLKNNRKNKDIFYDKIN' A
#
# COMPACT_ATOMS: atom_id res chain seq x y z
N MET A 1 3.07 -7.48 -3.65
CA MET A 1 3.07 -6.33 -4.58
C MET A 1 4.45 -5.70 -4.54
N PRO A 2 5.22 -5.69 -5.65
CA PRO A 2 6.48 -4.95 -5.68
C PRO A 2 6.20 -3.47 -5.47
N HIS A 3 7.12 -2.72 -4.87
CA HIS A 3 6.99 -1.29 -4.51
C HIS A 3 6.47 -0.34 -5.62
N GLY A 4 6.38 -0.78 -6.88
CA GLY A 4 5.97 0.03 -8.03
C GLY A 4 4.53 0.58 -7.99
N VAL A 5 3.57 -0.07 -7.32
CA VAL A 5 2.18 0.46 -7.26
C VAL A 5 2.07 1.79 -6.51
N LEU A 6 3.01 2.08 -5.60
CA LEU A 6 3.02 3.35 -4.88
C LEU A 6 3.70 4.49 -5.66
N PHE A 7 4.45 4.20 -6.73
CA PHE A 7 5.36 5.19 -7.35
C PHE A 7 5.40 5.21 -8.90
N ARG A 8 4.67 4.35 -9.61
CA ARG A 8 4.59 4.42 -11.09
C ARG A 8 3.64 5.55 -11.53
N GLU A 9 4.13 6.39 -12.43
CA GLU A 9 3.44 7.61 -12.94
C GLU A 9 2.39 7.33 -14.05
N ALA A 10 2.30 6.10 -14.55
CA ALA A 10 1.26 5.69 -15.51
C ALA A 10 -0.07 5.35 -14.80
N GLY A 11 -1.00 4.63 -15.44
CA GLY A 11 -2.39 4.39 -14.97
C GLY A 11 -2.59 3.98 -13.49
N ASP A 12 -1.57 3.44 -12.83
CA ASP A 12 -1.56 3.16 -11.37
C ASP A 12 -1.65 4.44 -10.52
N GLY A 13 -1.18 5.59 -11.02
CA GLY A 13 -1.29 6.90 -10.36
C GLY A 13 -2.73 7.37 -10.21
N PHE A 14 -3.56 7.20 -11.25
CA PHE A 14 -4.99 7.52 -11.21
C PHE A 14 -5.73 6.63 -10.20
N ILE A 15 -5.40 5.33 -10.17
CA ILE A 15 -5.98 4.39 -9.20
C ILE A 15 -5.58 4.80 -7.77
N ARG A 16 -4.31 5.15 -7.55
CA ARG A 16 -3.81 5.61 -6.25
C ARG A 16 -4.51 6.89 -5.80
N GLU A 17 -4.66 7.86 -6.70
CA GLU A 17 -5.39 9.10 -6.43
C GLU A 17 -6.83 8.80 -6.03
N LYS A 18 -7.56 7.99 -6.79
CA LYS A 18 -8.94 7.62 -6.44
C LYS A 18 -9.04 6.85 -5.13
N ILE A 19 -8.11 5.94 -4.83
CA ILE A 19 -8.11 5.20 -3.57
C ILE A 19 -7.89 6.13 -2.37
N ILE A 20 -7.02 7.14 -2.51
CA ILE A 20 -6.75 8.14 -1.48
C ILE A 20 -7.93 9.11 -1.32
N GLU A 21 -8.45 9.65 -2.42
CA GLU A 21 -9.60 10.58 -2.42
C GLU A 21 -10.85 9.97 -1.78
N ASN A 22 -11.10 8.69 -2.04
CA ASN A 22 -12.25 7.97 -1.47
C ASN A 22 -12.00 7.49 -0.03
N ASN A 23 -10.88 7.85 0.59
CA ASN A 23 -10.51 7.46 1.96
C ASN A 23 -10.60 5.94 2.19
N LEU A 24 -10.06 5.14 1.26
CA LEU A 24 -10.19 3.68 1.31
C LEU A 24 -9.04 2.98 2.03
N ILE A 25 -7.88 3.62 2.15
CA ILE A 25 -6.69 3.01 2.77
C ILE A 25 -6.80 3.09 4.28
N ASP A 26 -6.96 1.95 4.95
CA ASP A 26 -6.99 1.89 6.40
C ASP A 26 -5.62 1.75 7.01
N THR A 27 -4.87 0.77 6.52
CA THR A 27 -3.56 0.41 7.06
C THR A 27 -2.61 0.03 5.95
N ILE A 28 -1.34 0.40 6.11
CA ILE A 28 -0.22 -0.04 5.26
C ILE A 28 0.80 -0.73 6.16
N ILE A 29 1.17 -1.97 5.82
CA ILE A 29 2.16 -2.77 6.55
C ILE A 29 3.34 -3.03 5.64
N GLY A 30 4.51 -2.51 6.01
CA GLY A 30 5.79 -2.82 5.37
C GLY A 30 6.30 -4.19 5.81
N LEU A 31 6.65 -5.05 4.85
CA LEU A 31 7.22 -6.37 5.09
C LEU A 31 8.74 -6.34 4.94
N PRO A 32 9.47 -7.21 5.65
CA PRO A 32 10.92 -7.32 5.51
C PRO A 32 11.32 -7.80 4.10
N PRO A 33 12.55 -7.47 3.66
CA PRO A 33 13.09 -7.95 2.39
C PRO A 33 13.28 -9.48 2.39
N ASN A 34 13.40 -10.08 1.21
CA ASN A 34 13.61 -11.53 1.02
C ASN A 34 12.47 -12.45 1.52
N LEU A 35 11.25 -11.92 1.66
CA LEU A 35 10.10 -12.74 2.08
C LEU A 35 9.61 -13.70 0.98
N PHE A 36 9.82 -13.35 -0.30
CA PHE A 36 9.35 -14.15 -1.44
C PHE A 36 10.50 -14.94 -2.08
N TYR A 37 10.26 -16.22 -2.35
CA TYR A 37 11.24 -17.07 -3.01
C TYR A 37 11.55 -16.54 -4.41
N GLY A 38 12.84 -16.36 -4.74
CA GLY A 38 13.28 -15.87 -6.04
C GLY A 38 13.29 -14.35 -6.22
N THR A 39 13.00 -13.54 -5.18
CA THR A 39 13.17 -12.09 -5.24
C THR A 39 13.46 -11.44 -3.89
N SER A 40 14.40 -10.50 -3.87
CA SER A 40 14.77 -9.71 -2.68
C SER A 40 13.96 -8.43 -2.52
N ILE A 41 12.94 -8.22 -3.36
CA ILE A 41 12.18 -6.97 -3.40
C ILE A 41 11.35 -6.83 -2.11
N PRO A 42 11.47 -5.69 -1.39
CA PRO A 42 10.59 -5.41 -0.28
C PRO A 42 9.14 -5.29 -0.75
N ALA A 43 8.21 -5.71 0.10
CA ALA A 43 6.78 -5.69 -0.21
C ALA A 43 5.99 -5.01 0.89
N CYS A 44 4.77 -4.66 0.58
CA CYS A 44 3.81 -4.16 1.57
C CYS A 44 2.45 -4.82 1.39
N ILE A 45 1.68 -4.80 2.47
CA ILE A 45 0.26 -5.16 2.52
C ILE A 45 -0.52 -3.86 2.69
N ILE A 46 -1.55 -3.66 1.88
CA ILE A 46 -2.46 -2.53 1.98
C ILE A 46 -3.83 -3.07 2.37
N VAL A 47 -4.36 -2.60 3.50
CA VAL A 47 -5.70 -2.93 3.98
C VAL A 47 -6.65 -1.83 3.52
N LEU A 48 -7.64 -2.22 2.72
CA LEU A 48 -8.68 -1.32 2.24
C LEU A 48 -9.97 -1.53 3.03
N LYS A 49 -10.63 -0.42 3.39
CA LYS A 49 -11.90 -0.43 4.12
C LYS A 49 -12.81 0.67 3.58
N ASN A 50 -14.06 0.32 3.28
CA ASN A 50 -15.07 1.28 2.81
C ASN A 50 -15.72 2.02 3.99
N ASN A 51 -16.29 3.19 3.70
CA ASN A 51 -17.06 4.01 4.65
C ASN A 51 -16.33 4.32 5.97
N ARG A 52 -15.01 4.58 5.86
CA ARG A 52 -14.19 4.96 7.02
C ARG A 52 -14.59 6.36 7.49
N LYS A 53 -14.91 6.45 8.79
CA LYS A 53 -15.19 7.74 9.45
C LYS A 53 -13.91 8.53 9.75
N ASN A 54 -12.80 7.83 9.98
CA ASN A 54 -11.49 8.43 10.21
C ASN A 54 -10.68 8.42 8.89
N LYS A 55 -9.87 9.46 8.68
CA LYS A 55 -8.93 9.61 7.57
C LYS A 55 -7.50 9.21 7.93
N ASP A 56 -7.21 8.97 9.20
CA ASP A 56 -5.88 8.53 9.64
C ASP A 56 -5.52 7.21 8.97
N ILE A 57 -4.32 7.12 8.41
CA ILE A 57 -3.80 5.89 7.82
C ILE A 57 -2.80 5.31 8.81
N PHE A 58 -3.04 4.07 9.26
CA PHE A 58 -2.08 3.40 10.14
C PHE A 58 -0.91 2.87 9.30
N TYR A 59 0.32 3.17 9.70
CA TYR A 59 1.52 2.67 9.05
C TYR A 59 2.33 1.84 10.05
N ASP A 60 2.54 0.57 9.73
CA ASP A 60 3.37 -0.33 10.50
C ASP A 60 4.49 -0.90 9.64
N LYS A 61 5.63 -1.18 10.25
CA LYS A 61 6.80 -1.76 9.59
C LYS A 61 7.34 -2.90 10.44
N ILE A 62 7.20 -4.10 9.91
CA ILE A 62 7.75 -5.31 10.53
C ILE A 62 9.25 -5.31 10.23
N ASN A 63 10.08 -5.16 11.27
CA ASN A 63 11.54 -5.27 11.19
C ASN A 63 12.00 -6.71 11.32
#